data_AF-A0A453NNC3-F1
#
_entry.id   AF-A0A453NNC3-F1
#
_cell.length_a   1.000
_cell.length_b   1.000
_cell.length_c   1.000
_cell.angle_alpha   90.00
_cell.angle_beta   90.00
_cell.angle_gamma   90.00
#
_symmetry.space_group_name_H-M   'P 1'
#
loop_
_entity.id
_entity.type
_entity.pdbx_description
1 polymer ?
#
loop_
_entity_poly.entity_id
_entity_poly.type
_entity_poly.pdbx_seq_one_letter_code
_entity_poly.pdbx_strand_id
1 'polypeptide(L)'
;EVIFRFLESNQIGEGHAVFYIRYASLMESKNKLKKADEIFNLGIARKAKPVEKLETTYRAFLGRSTRKKEHEDDTASDDQPVRKFGSDLNRGETRGQHAENSHLLAKPRVKLQRIDVNTPISIYKENPLPSQGLERARSKDRVWNTLGTQADRNKENNMMPARWTSHKNRFHRR
;
A
#
# COMPACT_ATOMS: atom_id res chain seq x y z
N GLU A 1 -6.41 0.42 -6.60
CA GLU A 1 -6.81 -0.07 -5.27
C GLU A 1 -7.60 1.02 -4.56
N VAL A 2 -7.01 2.22 -4.40
CA VAL A 2 -7.67 3.41 -3.83
C VAL A 2 -9.07 3.68 -4.43
N ILE A 3 -9.21 3.67 -5.76
CA ILE A 3 -10.51 3.89 -6.42
C ILE A 3 -11.54 2.83 -6.02
N PHE A 4 -11.18 1.53 -6.03
CA PHE A 4 -12.12 0.46 -5.66
C PHE A 4 -12.52 0.52 -4.18
N ARG A 5 -11.60 0.91 -3.29
CA ARG A 5 -11.92 1.14 -1.87
C ARG A 5 -12.90 2.30 -1.71
N PHE A 6 -12.73 3.38 -2.46
CA PHE A 6 -13.66 4.50 -2.47
C PHE A 6 -15.05 4.10 -2.99
N LEU A 7 -15.11 3.35 -4.08
CA LEU A 7 -16.37 2.82 -4.61
C LEU A 7 -17.06 1.90 -3.58
N GLU A 8 -16.31 1.02 -2.92
CA GLU A 8 -16.83 0.16 -1.86
C GLU A 8 -17.37 0.97 -0.69
N SER A 9 -16.63 1.99 -0.23
CA SER A 9 -17.06 2.91 0.84
C SER A 9 -18.33 3.68 0.45
N ASN A 10 -18.50 4.07 -0.80
CA ASN A 10 -19.69 4.80 -1.23
C ASN A 10 -20.81 3.88 -1.75
N GLN A 11 -20.68 2.55 -1.62
CA GLN A 11 -21.63 1.55 -2.14
C GLN A 11 -21.90 1.69 -3.65
N ILE A 12 -20.93 2.26 -4.38
CA ILE A 12 -21.05 2.48 -5.82
C ILE A 12 -20.70 1.20 -6.54
N GLY A 13 -21.65 0.68 -7.35
CA GLY A 13 -21.44 -0.52 -8.15
C GLY A 13 -21.62 -1.84 -7.40
N GLU A 14 -22.19 -1.83 -6.19
CA GLU A 14 -22.38 -3.01 -5.34
C GLU A 14 -23.20 -4.13 -6.03
N GLY A 15 -24.15 -3.76 -6.90
CA GLY A 15 -24.97 -4.70 -7.67
C GLY A 15 -24.37 -5.18 -9.00
N HIS A 16 -23.18 -4.73 -9.38
CA HIS A 16 -22.61 -5.00 -10.71
C HIS A 16 -21.43 -5.99 -10.61
N ALA A 17 -21.53 -7.11 -11.31
CA ALA A 17 -20.46 -8.13 -11.34
C ALA A 17 -19.13 -7.54 -11.83
N VAL A 18 -19.18 -6.60 -12.78
CA VAL A 18 -17.99 -5.94 -13.34
C VAL A 18 -17.12 -5.28 -12.26
N PHE A 19 -17.74 -4.72 -11.21
CA PHE A 19 -17.01 -4.12 -10.09
C PHE A 19 -16.13 -5.16 -9.38
N TYR A 20 -16.72 -6.29 -8.97
CA TYR A 20 -16.00 -7.35 -8.27
C TYR A 20 -14.95 -8.02 -9.14
N ILE A 21 -15.27 -8.29 -10.42
CA ILE A 21 -14.35 -8.89 -11.39
C ILE A 21 -13.10 -8.01 -11.53
N ARG A 22 -13.28 -6.71 -11.81
CA ARG A 22 -12.15 -5.79 -12.01
C ARG A 22 -11.36 -5.57 -10.73
N TYR A 23 -12.04 -5.52 -9.58
CA TYR A 23 -11.37 -5.36 -8.30
C TYR A 23 -10.53 -6.60 -7.96
N ALA A 24 -11.08 -7.80 -8.12
CA ALA A 24 -10.36 -9.04 -7.87
C ALA A 24 -9.17 -9.23 -8.83
N SER A 25 -9.33 -8.93 -10.13
CA SER A 25 -8.22 -8.96 -11.09
C SER A 25 -7.08 -8.01 -10.72
N LEU A 26 -7.38 -6.83 -10.18
CA LEU A 26 -6.34 -5.91 -9.69
C LEU A 26 -5.62 -6.47 -8.46
N MET A 27 -6.31 -7.20 -7.59
CA MET A 27 -5.69 -7.81 -6.41
C MET A 27 -4.85 -9.03 -6.79
N GLU A 28 -5.30 -9.81 -7.77
CA GLU A 28 -4.55 -10.90 -8.40
C GLU A 28 -3.23 -10.39 -9.00
N SER A 29 -3.25 -9.28 -9.77
CA SER A 29 -2.04 -8.70 -10.37
C SER A 29 -1.04 -8.17 -9.32
N LYS A 30 -1.51 -7.91 -8.09
CA LYS A 30 -0.68 -7.51 -6.94
C LYS A 30 -0.22 -8.69 -6.08
N ASN A 31 -0.44 -9.92 -6.52
CA ASN A 31 -0.20 -11.16 -5.78
C ASN A 31 -0.98 -11.27 -4.45
N LYS A 32 -2.09 -10.54 -4.30
CA LYS A 32 -2.94 -10.57 -3.09
C LYS A 32 -4.12 -11.54 -3.28
N LEU A 33 -3.82 -12.82 -3.45
CA LEU A 33 -4.81 -13.86 -3.83
C LEU A 33 -5.94 -14.02 -2.79
N LYS A 34 -5.62 -14.00 -1.48
CA LYS A 34 -6.62 -14.08 -0.40
C LYS A 34 -7.68 -12.98 -0.50
N LYS A 35 -7.25 -11.74 -0.75
CA LYS A 35 -8.16 -10.60 -0.91
C LYS A 35 -8.99 -10.71 -2.20
N ALA A 36 -8.41 -11.22 -3.28
CA ALA A 36 -9.16 -11.43 -4.52
C ALA A 36 -10.30 -12.44 -4.31
N ASP A 37 -10.03 -13.53 -3.57
CA ASP A 37 -11.02 -14.53 -3.20
C ASP A 37 -12.16 -13.95 -2.33
N GLU A 38 -11.82 -13.18 -1.29
CA GLU A 38 -12.79 -12.44 -0.46
C GLU A 38 -13.70 -11.54 -1.31
N ILE A 39 -13.15 -10.83 -2.31
CA ILE A 39 -13.92 -9.93 -3.19
C ILE A 39 -14.88 -10.72 -4.09
N PHE A 40 -14.47 -11.86 -4.63
CA PHE A 40 -15.34 -12.71 -5.43
C PHE A 40 -16.49 -13.27 -4.60
N ASN A 41 -16.19 -13.82 -3.42
CA ASN A 41 -17.18 -14.33 -2.49
C ASN A 41 -18.18 -13.25 -2.07
N LEU A 42 -17.70 -12.03 -1.82
CA LEU A 42 -18.53 -10.87 -1.50
C LEU A 42 -19.49 -10.52 -2.65
N GLY A 43 -19.02 -10.56 -3.90
CA GLY A 43 -19.85 -10.31 -5.08
C GLY A 43 -20.92 -11.38 -5.30
N ILE A 44 -20.59 -12.65 -5.03
CA ILE A 44 -21.51 -13.80 -5.11
C ILE A 44 -22.58 -13.68 -4.01
N ALA A 45 -22.17 -13.40 -2.77
CA ALA A 45 -23.09 -13.18 -1.64
C ALA A 45 -24.10 -12.06 -1.91
N ARG A 46 -23.67 -11.01 -2.62
CA ARG A 46 -24.52 -9.88 -3.03
C ARG A 46 -25.31 -10.11 -4.31
N LYS A 47 -25.15 -11.27 -4.97
CA LYS A 47 -25.83 -11.62 -6.23
C LYS A 47 -25.65 -10.54 -7.31
N ALA A 48 -24.41 -10.07 -7.46
CA ALA A 48 -24.08 -9.00 -8.41
C ALA A 48 -24.33 -9.45 -9.86
N LYS A 49 -25.03 -8.63 -10.66
CA LYS A 49 -25.46 -8.98 -12.01
C LYS A 49 -24.41 -8.58 -13.07
N PRO A 50 -24.18 -9.39 -14.12
CA PRO A 50 -24.65 -10.77 -14.31
C PRO A 50 -23.88 -11.79 -13.45
N VAL A 51 -24.60 -12.63 -12.70
CA VAL A 51 -24.03 -13.59 -11.73
C VAL A 51 -23.22 -14.70 -12.43
N GLU A 52 -23.73 -15.21 -13.55
CA GLU A 52 -23.07 -16.25 -14.35
C GLU A 52 -21.65 -15.86 -14.77
N LYS A 53 -21.49 -14.59 -15.19
CA LYS A 53 -20.20 -14.04 -15.56
C LYS A 53 -19.27 -13.98 -14.35
N LEU A 54 -19.78 -13.58 -13.18
CA LEU A 54 -19.01 -13.53 -11.96
C LEU A 54 -18.49 -14.92 -11.57
N GLU A 55 -19.36 -15.92 -11.55
CA GLU A 55 -18.99 -17.30 -11.20
C GLU A 55 -17.99 -17.90 -12.19
N THR A 56 -18.18 -17.67 -13.49
CA THR A 56 -17.26 -18.16 -14.52
C THR A 56 -15.88 -17.53 -14.36
N THR A 57 -15.81 -16.22 -14.10
CA THR A 57 -14.54 -15.55 -13.83
C THR A 57 -13.90 -16.01 -12.52
N TYR A 58 -14.70 -16.35 -11.51
CA TYR A 58 -14.20 -16.86 -10.24
C TYR A 58 -13.57 -18.25 -10.39
N ARG A 59 -14.23 -19.17 -11.12
CA ARG A 59 -13.66 -20.48 -11.47
C ARG A 59 -12.34 -20.34 -12.24
N ALA A 60 -12.29 -19.42 -13.20
CA ALA A 60 -11.07 -19.14 -13.95
C ALA A 60 -9.96 -18.56 -13.06
N PHE A 61 -10.30 -17.73 -12.07
CA PHE A 61 -9.35 -17.22 -11.08
C PHE A 61 -8.77 -18.36 -10.21
N LEU A 62 -9.61 -19.27 -9.70
CA LEU A 62 -9.16 -20.41 -8.92
C LEU A 62 -8.19 -21.31 -9.72
N GLY A 63 -8.47 -21.53 -11.00
CA GLY A 63 -7.56 -22.30 -11.87
C GLY A 63 -6.21 -21.61 -12.14
N ARG A 64 -6.15 -20.27 -12.12
CA ARG A 64 -4.89 -19.51 -12.27
C ARG A 64 -4.10 -19.45 -10.97
N SER A 65 -4.78 -19.31 -9.83
CA SER A 65 -4.14 -19.15 -8.53
C SER A 65 -3.42 -20.42 -8.07
N THR A 66 -3.92 -21.61 -8.43
CA THR A 66 -3.25 -22.89 -8.14
C THR A 66 -1.97 -23.06 -8.96
N ARG A 67 -2.03 -22.83 -10.28
CA ARG A 67 -0.87 -22.93 -11.18
C ARG A 67 0.27 -21.98 -10.84
N LYS A 68 -0.07 -20.77 -10.38
CA LYS A 68 0.97 -19.78 -10.00
C LYS A 68 1.78 -20.25 -8.78
N LYS A 69 1.16 -20.99 -7.86
CA LYS A 69 1.82 -21.49 -6.66
C LYS A 69 2.89 -22.54 -7.00
N GLU A 70 2.69 -23.31 -8.06
CA GLU A 70 3.65 -24.32 -8.53
C GLU A 70 4.91 -23.69 -9.15
N HIS A 71 4.80 -22.53 -9.80
CA HIS A 71 5.93 -21.88 -10.49
C HIS A 71 6.82 -21.01 -9.59
N GLU A 72 6.34 -20.55 -8.42
CA GLU A 72 7.17 -19.76 -7.49
C GLU A 72 8.25 -20.62 -6.80
N ASP A 73 8.01 -21.93 -6.59
CA ASP A 73 8.97 -22.83 -5.93
C ASP A 73 10.18 -23.22 -6.81
N ASP A 74 10.03 -23.20 -8.14
CA ASP A 74 11.06 -23.73 -9.06
C ASP A 74 12.10 -22.69 -9.56
N THR A 75 11.93 -21.39 -9.24
CA THR A 75 12.77 -20.32 -9.84
C THR A 75 13.84 -19.73 -8.91
N ALA A 76 14.05 -20.30 -7.72
CA ALA A 76 15.00 -19.80 -6.73
C ALA A 76 16.42 -20.38 -6.90
N SER A 77 17.07 -20.11 -8.03
CA SER A 77 18.52 -20.28 -8.20
C SER A 77 19.15 -19.01 -8.78
N ASP A 78 18.93 -17.88 -8.10
CA ASP A 78 19.63 -16.63 -8.39
C ASP A 78 20.81 -16.48 -7.42
N ASP A 79 22.03 -16.74 -7.92
CA ASP A 79 23.31 -16.74 -7.19
C ASP A 79 23.80 -15.30 -6.87
N GLN A 80 22.87 -14.34 -6.71
CA GLN A 80 23.20 -12.95 -6.43
C GLN A 80 23.34 -12.69 -4.92
N PRO A 81 24.27 -11.80 -4.52
CA PRO A 81 24.47 -11.45 -3.12
C PRO A 81 23.20 -10.80 -2.55
N VAL A 82 22.60 -11.46 -1.56
CA VAL A 82 21.42 -10.99 -0.84
C VAL A 82 21.70 -9.65 -0.17
N ARG A 83 20.89 -8.64 -0.49
CA ARG A 83 20.96 -7.31 0.13
C ARG A 83 20.63 -7.39 1.62
N LYS A 84 21.50 -6.86 2.48
CA LYS A 84 21.26 -6.75 3.92
C LYS A 84 20.55 -5.42 4.23
N PHE A 85 19.43 -5.48 4.94
CA PHE A 85 18.70 -4.30 5.40
C PHE A 85 19.45 -3.63 6.56
N GLY A 86 19.68 -2.32 6.49
CA GLY A 86 20.30 -1.55 7.57
C GLY A 86 21.80 -1.79 7.77
N SER A 87 22.51 -2.37 6.79
CA SER A 87 23.96 -2.48 6.88
C SER A 87 24.63 -1.13 6.69
N ASP A 88 25.51 -0.78 7.63
CA ASP A 88 26.39 0.36 7.54
C ASP A 88 27.37 0.15 6.37
N LEU A 89 27.13 0.84 5.25
CA LEU A 89 28.09 0.90 4.16
C LEU A 89 29.22 1.82 4.63
N ASN A 90 30.33 1.25 5.07
CA ASN A 90 31.60 1.95 5.06
C ASN A 90 31.92 2.25 3.58
N ARG A 91 31.57 3.46 3.15
CA ARG A 91 31.81 4.00 1.81
C ARG A 91 33.31 4.14 1.60
N GLY A 92 33.95 3.04 1.21
CA GLY A 92 35.39 2.94 1.02
C GLY A 92 35.86 2.78 -0.42
N GLU A 93 35.24 1.93 -1.25
CA GLU A 93 35.99 1.44 -2.43
C GLU A 93 35.28 1.47 -3.78
N THR A 94 33.99 1.81 -3.90
CA THR A 94 33.33 1.79 -5.22
C THR A 94 32.24 2.84 -5.41
N ARG A 95 32.62 4.13 -5.50
CA ARG A 95 32.01 5.10 -6.42
C ARG A 95 32.64 6.48 -6.29
N GLY A 96 32.83 7.09 -7.46
CA GLY A 96 33.54 8.34 -7.70
C GLY A 96 33.19 9.49 -6.75
N GLN A 97 34.23 10.27 -6.54
CA GLN A 97 34.31 11.59 -5.95
C GLN A 97 33.06 12.44 -6.25
N HIS A 98 32.20 12.63 -5.26
CA HIS A 98 31.41 13.86 -5.11
C HIS A 98 30.83 13.91 -3.68
N ALA A 99 30.84 15.12 -3.13
CA ALA A 99 30.38 15.55 -1.81
C ALA A 99 31.28 15.15 -0.63
N GLU A 100 32.33 15.95 -0.41
CA GLU A 100 32.79 16.27 0.94
C GLU A 100 31.68 17.02 1.67
N ASN A 101 31.01 16.34 2.59
CA ASN A 101 30.18 16.93 3.65
C ASN A 101 30.00 15.86 4.75
N SER A 102 31.11 15.54 5.42
CA SER A 102 31.13 14.62 6.56
C SER A 102 30.76 15.38 7.84
N HIS A 103 29.47 15.56 8.09
CA HIS A 103 28.98 15.88 9.43
C HIS A 103 27.66 15.17 9.71
N LEU A 104 27.68 13.83 9.77
CA LEU A 104 26.65 13.04 10.44
C LEU A 104 27.25 11.73 11.01
N LEU A 105 28.26 11.86 11.87
CA LEU A 105 28.52 10.85 12.91
C LEU A 105 28.02 11.40 14.25
N ALA A 106 26.70 11.40 14.43
CA ALA A 106 26.13 11.56 15.75
C ALA A 106 26.28 10.22 16.49
N LYS A 107 27.35 10.10 17.29
CA LYS A 107 27.46 9.09 18.35
C LYS A 107 26.16 9.16 19.19
N PRO A 108 25.50 8.03 19.55
CA PRO A 108 24.35 8.09 20.44
C PRO A 108 24.86 8.42 21.84
N ARG A 109 24.97 9.71 22.14
CA ARG A 109 25.06 10.19 23.51
C ARG A 109 23.65 10.57 23.97
N VAL A 110 23.40 10.21 25.22
CA VAL A 110 22.19 10.40 26.01
C VAL A 110 21.09 9.36 25.75
N LYS A 111 20.96 8.39 26.66
CA LYS A 111 19.67 7.74 26.91
C LYS A 111 18.75 8.85 27.39
N LEU A 112 17.87 9.36 26.52
CA LEU A 112 16.83 10.29 26.94
C LEU A 112 15.94 9.50 27.92
N GLN A 113 16.18 9.67 29.22
CA GLN A 113 15.24 9.21 30.22
C GLN A 113 13.94 9.94 29.94
N ARG A 114 12.87 9.17 29.73
CA ARG A 114 11.55 9.70 29.45
C ARG A 114 11.08 10.47 30.68
N ILE A 115 11.18 11.79 30.65
CA ILE A 115 10.63 12.67 31.69
C ILE A 115 9.15 12.89 31.34
N ASP A 116 8.33 11.87 31.54
CA ASP A 116 6.87 12.04 31.45
C ASP A 116 6.23 11.49 32.73
N VAL A 117 5.61 12.39 33.50
CA VAL A 117 4.86 12.09 34.74
C VAL A 117 3.43 11.60 34.44
N ASN A 118 3.16 11.17 33.20
CA ASN A 118 1.84 10.75 32.77
C ASN A 118 1.69 9.23 32.90
N THR A 119 0.61 8.79 33.55
CA THR A 119 0.24 7.37 33.67
C THR A 119 0.17 6.74 32.27
N PRO A 120 0.96 5.69 31.99
CA PRO A 120 0.95 5.07 30.67
C PRO A 120 -0.40 4.38 30.42
N ILE A 121 -1.01 4.65 29.27
CA ILE A 121 -2.16 3.88 28.79
C ILE A 121 -1.69 2.52 28.28
N SER A 122 -2.33 1.45 28.75
CA SER A 122 -2.08 0.10 28.25
C SER A 122 -2.59 -0.04 26.82
N ILE A 123 -1.70 -0.37 25.89
CA ILE A 123 -2.07 -0.69 24.52
C ILE A 123 -2.76 -2.05 24.54
N TYR A 124 -3.97 -2.11 23.98
CA TYR A 124 -4.72 -3.36 23.85
C TYR A 124 -3.92 -4.38 23.05
N LYS A 125 -3.63 -5.53 23.66
CA LYS A 125 -3.00 -6.67 23.01
C LYS A 125 -4.10 -7.61 22.53
N GLU A 126 -4.35 -7.62 21.23
CA GLU A 126 -5.22 -8.60 20.60
C GLU A 126 -4.61 -10.00 20.76
N ASN A 127 -5.13 -10.77 21.71
CA ASN A 127 -4.87 -12.20 21.77
C ASN A 127 -5.80 -12.90 20.75
N PRO A 128 -5.25 -13.66 19.79
CA PRO A 128 -6.05 -14.34 18.77
C PRO A 128 -6.72 -15.57 19.40
N LEU A 129 -7.78 -15.35 20.18
CA LEU A 129 -8.73 -16.41 20.51
C LEU A 129 -9.55 -16.70 19.26
N PRO A 130 -9.60 -17.96 18.78
CA PRO A 130 -10.20 -18.31 17.49
C PRO A 130 -11.71 -18.08 17.38
N SER A 131 -12.40 -17.70 18.47
CA SER A 131 -13.86 -17.54 18.50
C SER A 131 -14.35 -16.10 18.66
N GLN A 132 -13.48 -15.11 18.92
CA GLN A 132 -13.93 -13.73 19.08
C GLN A 132 -13.72 -12.92 17.80
N GLY A 133 -14.55 -13.26 16.81
CA GLY A 133 -15.04 -12.44 15.71
C GLY A 133 -14.11 -11.37 15.13
N LEU A 134 -13.55 -11.67 13.96
CA LEU A 134 -12.96 -10.72 13.01
C LEU A 134 -13.98 -9.67 12.46
N GLU A 135 -15.20 -9.62 13.00
CA GLU A 135 -16.22 -8.61 12.72
C GLU A 135 -16.06 -7.39 13.64
N ARG A 136 -14.83 -6.91 13.86
CA ARG A 136 -14.61 -5.71 14.66
C ARG A 136 -14.79 -4.47 13.80
N ALA A 137 -16.02 -3.97 13.82
CA ALA A 137 -16.45 -2.65 13.39
C ALA A 137 -15.91 -2.19 12.03
N ARG A 138 -16.54 -2.66 10.94
CA ARG A 138 -16.72 -1.77 9.77
C ARG A 138 -17.65 -0.65 10.22
N SER A 139 -17.10 0.38 10.87
CA SER A 139 -17.84 1.57 11.26
C SER A 139 -18.59 2.10 10.04
N LYS A 140 -19.91 2.28 10.19
CA LYS A 140 -20.78 2.88 9.16
C LYS A 140 -20.48 4.37 8.94
N ASP A 141 -19.54 4.94 9.68
CA ASP A 141 -19.00 6.28 9.47
C ASP A 141 -18.04 6.28 8.29
N ARG A 142 -18.63 6.20 7.10
CA ARG A 142 -17.90 6.17 5.83
C ARG A 142 -17.56 7.60 5.42
N VAL A 143 -16.51 8.16 6.03
CA VAL A 143 -16.10 9.57 5.87
C VAL A 143 -15.37 9.85 4.54
N TRP A 144 -15.23 8.86 3.65
CA TRP A 144 -14.49 9.05 2.40
C TRP A 144 -15.36 9.60 1.26
N ASN A 145 -15.72 10.88 1.38
CA ASN A 145 -16.66 11.57 0.47
C ASN A 145 -16.02 12.02 -0.85
N THR A 146 -14.72 12.33 -0.86
CA THR A 146 -14.05 12.87 -2.06
C THR A 146 -12.79 12.08 -2.42
N LEU A 147 -12.72 11.61 -3.66
CA LEU A 147 -11.51 11.06 -4.26
C LEU A 147 -10.87 12.10 -5.19
N GLY A 148 -9.77 12.72 -4.78
CA GLY A 148 -8.98 13.60 -5.66
C GLY A 148 -8.31 12.87 -6.83
N THR A 149 -7.78 13.62 -7.79
CA THR A 149 -7.11 13.04 -8.97
C THR A 149 -5.85 12.27 -8.57
N GLN A 150 -5.32 11.43 -9.47
CA GLN A 150 -4.02 10.77 -9.24
C GLN A 150 -2.90 11.78 -9.05
N ALA A 151 -2.95 12.91 -9.76
CA ALA A 151 -1.98 13.99 -9.63
C ALA A 151 -2.03 14.62 -8.24
N ASP A 152 -3.23 14.91 -7.71
CA ASP A 152 -3.38 15.49 -6.36
C ASP A 152 -2.81 14.58 -5.27
N ARG A 153 -2.97 13.26 -5.42
CA ARG A 153 -2.51 12.25 -4.47
C ARG A 153 -1.00 12.02 -4.52
N ASN A 154 -0.37 12.24 -5.68
CA ASN A 154 1.06 12.00 -5.90
C ASN A 154 1.85 13.30 -6.07
N LYS A 155 1.27 14.46 -5.74
CA LYS A 155 1.89 15.78 -5.95
C LYS A 155 3.21 15.98 -5.20
N GLU A 156 3.38 15.31 -4.05
CA GLU A 156 4.62 15.37 -3.26
C GLU A 156 5.71 14.42 -3.79
N ASN A 157 5.32 13.39 -4.55
CA ASN A 157 6.25 12.44 -5.19
C ASN A 157 6.71 12.91 -6.57
N ASN A 158 5.96 13.82 -7.20
CA ASN A 158 6.24 14.33 -8.54
C ASN A 158 6.54 15.82 -8.48
N MET A 159 7.79 16.19 -8.70
CA MET A 159 8.14 17.60 -8.86
C MET A 159 7.62 18.11 -10.21
N MET A 160 6.83 19.16 -10.18
CA MET A 160 6.42 19.87 -11.40
C MET A 160 7.62 20.69 -11.91
N PRO A 161 8.00 20.58 -13.20
CA PRO A 161 9.09 21.37 -13.74
C PRO A 161 8.73 22.86 -13.70
N ALA A 162 9.52 23.64 -12.97
CA ALA A 162 9.40 25.10 -12.94
C ALA A 162 10.44 25.74 -13.87
N ARG A 163 10.04 26.76 -14.65
CA ARG A 163 10.97 27.58 -15.42
C ARG A 163 11.75 28.48 -14.45
N TRP A 164 13.07 28.50 -14.57
CA TRP A 164 13.98 29.31 -13.74
C TRP A 164 13.66 30.83 -13.77
N THR A 165 12.95 31.31 -14.81
CA THR A 165 12.80 32.75 -15.10
C THR A 165 11.52 33.42 -14.58
N SER A 166 10.64 32.72 -13.86
CA SER A 166 9.37 33.33 -13.39
C SER A 166 9.49 34.20 -12.12
N HIS A 167 10.67 34.33 -11.52
CA HIS A 167 10.86 35.24 -10.38
C HIS A 167 11.11 36.66 -10.88
N LYS A 168 10.05 37.49 -10.94
CA LYS A 168 10.16 38.94 -11.19
C LYS A 168 10.80 39.61 -9.97
N ASN A 169 12.11 39.74 -9.96
CA ASN A 169 12.83 40.57 -9.00
C ASN A 169 12.41 42.04 -9.18
N ARG A 170 11.47 42.51 -8.36
CA ARG A 170 11.19 43.94 -8.20
C ARG A 170 12.29 44.53 -7.32
N PHE A 171 13.40 44.96 -7.93
CA PHE A 171 14.31 45.88 -7.27
C PHE A 171 13.69 47.28 -7.28
N HIS A 172 13.23 47.74 -6.11
CA HIS A 172 13.07 49.17 -5.87
C HIS A 172 14.45 49.77 -5.66
N ARG A 173 14.96 50.52 -6.64
CA ARG A 173 16.04 51.48 -6.43
C ARG A 173 15.46 52.65 -5.64
N ARG A 174 15.97 52.88 -4.43
CA ARG A 174 15.93 54.20 -3.77
C ARG A 174 17.15 54.98 -4.22
#